data_AF-A0AAE4P960-F1
#
_entry.id   AF-A0AAE4P960-F1
#
_cell.length_a   1.000
_cell.length_b   1.000
_cell.length_c   1.000
_cell.angle_alpha   90.00
_cell.angle_beta   90.00
_cell.angle_gamma   90.00
#
_symmetry.space_group_name_H-M   'P 1'
#
loop_
_entity.id
_entity.type
_entity.pdbx_description
1 polymer ?
#
loop_
_entity_poly.entity_id
_entity_poly.type
_entity_poly.pdbx_seq_one_letter_code
_entity_poly.pdbx_strand_id
1 'polypeptide(L)'
;MSKTLGPLLDPQSPQAIAIVLSRGGFLRELVISVAFGLTLPMSILGATYLAAGLNLDKPVAVGVISVTISAIFAMPIMFYAMLRLNAAVLARERAYLREQNQTIHAAQQGPIWLRRSFVAGSVKSRILSALPGFVGFGFIFVWPASMLNSPFTGLHLVVSLLLVVQGLVAIGLLR
;
A
#
# COMPACT_ATOMS: atom_id res chain seq x y z
N MET A 1 15.55 -9.95 14.01
CA MET A 1 15.46 -8.59 14.59
C MET A 1 14.01 -8.14 14.56
N SER A 2 13.29 -8.33 15.67
CA SER A 2 11.99 -7.68 15.89
C SER A 2 12.29 -6.30 16.46
N LYS A 3 12.31 -5.29 15.60
CA LYS A 3 12.44 -3.85 15.95
C LYS A 3 11.22 -3.17 15.33
N THR A 4 10.16 -3.11 16.12
CA THR A 4 9.61 -1.88 16.72
C THR A 4 8.92 -0.99 15.69
N LEU A 5 7.66 -0.67 15.95
CA LEU A 5 6.88 0.28 15.15
C LEU A 5 7.51 1.69 15.11
N GLY A 6 8.44 2.00 16.02
CA GLY A 6 9.11 3.30 16.14
C GLY A 6 9.66 3.85 14.82
N PRO A 7 10.59 3.15 14.13
CA PRO A 7 11.11 3.59 12.83
C PRO A 7 10.08 3.68 11.70
N LEU A 8 8.92 3.02 11.83
CA LEU A 8 7.82 3.12 10.86
C LEU A 8 6.98 4.39 11.07
N LEU A 9 6.81 4.79 12.34
CA LEU A 9 5.98 5.92 12.75
C LEU A 9 6.76 7.24 12.77
N ASP A 10 8.05 7.18 13.11
CA ASP A 10 8.97 8.32 13.09
C ASP A 10 10.16 8.04 12.15
N PRO A 11 10.04 8.42 10.87
CA PRO A 11 11.10 8.22 9.89
C PRO A 11 12.32 9.11 10.13
N GLN A 12 12.24 10.13 11.00
CA GLN A 12 13.36 11.04 11.32
C GLN A 12 14.10 10.65 12.61
N SER A 13 13.60 9.66 13.35
CA SER A 13 14.31 9.17 14.54
C SER A 13 15.73 8.68 14.20
N PRO A 14 16.72 8.83 15.11
CA PRO A 14 18.08 8.34 14.89
C PRO A 14 18.14 6.85 14.54
N GLN A 15 17.21 6.08 15.11
CA GLN A 15 17.04 4.65 14.87
C GLN A 15 16.58 4.37 13.43
N ALA A 16 15.65 5.16 12.90
CA ALA A 16 15.21 5.03 11.52
C ALA A 16 16.32 5.43 10.56
N ILE A 17 16.98 6.56 10.80
CA ILE A 17 18.05 7.09 9.92
C ILE A 17 19.21 6.10 9.79
N ALA A 18 19.56 5.39 10.86
CA ALA A 18 20.61 4.38 10.85
C ALA A 18 20.26 3.12 10.03
N ILE A 19 18.98 2.90 9.68
CA ILE A 19 18.55 1.74 8.90
C ILE A 19 18.78 2.02 7.41
N VAL A 20 19.56 1.14 6.80
CA VAL A 20 19.86 1.13 5.36
C VAL A 20 19.48 -0.21 4.78
N LEU A 21 18.79 -0.21 3.63
CA LEU A 21 18.27 -1.44 3.03
C LEU A 21 19.00 -1.79 1.72
N SER A 22 19.41 -3.05 1.60
CA SER A 22 19.98 -3.61 0.36
C SER A 22 18.89 -3.78 -0.72
N ARG A 23 19.29 -3.97 -1.98
CA ARG A 23 18.35 -4.24 -3.09
C ARG A 23 17.46 -5.45 -2.81
N GLY A 24 18.05 -6.56 -2.37
CA GLY A 24 17.31 -7.78 -2.02
C GLY A 24 16.38 -7.58 -0.81
N GLY A 25 16.82 -6.83 0.19
CA GLY A 25 15.96 -6.43 1.32
C GLY A 25 14.76 -5.61 0.87
N PHE A 26 14.98 -4.64 -0.03
CA PHE A 26 13.90 -3.81 -0.57
C PHE A 26 12.91 -4.60 -1.40
N LEU A 27 13.37 -5.50 -2.28
CA LEU A 27 12.50 -6.39 -3.06
C LEU A 27 11.62 -7.25 -2.14
N ARG A 28 12.20 -7.81 -1.09
CA ARG A 28 11.45 -8.60 -0.11
C ARG A 28 10.34 -7.77 0.53
N GLU A 29 10.64 -6.55 0.96
CA GLU A 29 9.67 -5.66 1.58
C GLU A 29 8.58 -5.22 0.58
N LEU A 30 8.94 -4.96 -0.68
CA LEU A 30 8.00 -4.67 -1.76
C LEU A 30 7.02 -5.83 -1.98
N VAL A 31 7.52 -7.06 -2.07
CA VAL A 31 6.70 -8.27 -2.25
C VAL A 31 5.77 -8.50 -1.06
N ILE A 32 6.28 -8.35 0.17
CA ILE A 32 5.46 -8.49 1.40
C ILE A 32 4.35 -7.44 1.41
N SER A 33 4.67 -6.18 1.09
CA SER A 33 3.69 -5.09 1.07
C SER A 33 2.63 -5.28 -0.02
N VAL A 34 3.00 -5.78 -1.20
CA VAL A 34 2.02 -6.16 -2.25
C VAL A 34 1.13 -7.32 -1.79
N ALA A 35 1.72 -8.35 -1.18
CA ALA A 35 0.96 -9.49 -0.66
C ALA A 35 -0.05 -9.04 0.42
N PHE A 36 0.34 -8.11 1.30
CA PHE A 36 -0.59 -7.52 2.26
C PHE A 36 -1.66 -6.64 1.60
N GLY A 37 -1.37 -5.97 0.49
CA GLY A 37 -2.38 -5.28 -0.30
C GLY A 37 -3.50 -6.21 -0.81
N LEU A 38 -3.18 -7.49 -1.08
CA LEU A 38 -4.16 -8.50 -1.53
C LEU A 38 -5.11 -8.98 -0.41
N THR A 39 -4.85 -8.66 0.86
CA THR A 39 -5.73 -9.09 1.95
C THR A 39 -7.15 -8.56 1.82
N LEU A 40 -7.31 -7.32 1.33
CA LEU A 40 -8.61 -6.70 1.11
C LEU A 40 -9.44 -7.44 0.03
N PRO A 41 -8.97 -7.61 -1.22
CA PRO A 41 -9.72 -8.36 -2.22
C PRO A 41 -9.96 -9.81 -1.81
N MET A 42 -9.00 -10.47 -1.14
CA MET A 42 -9.18 -11.83 -0.65
C MET A 42 -10.24 -11.94 0.45
N SER A 43 -10.33 -10.95 1.35
CA SER A 43 -11.39 -10.93 2.36
C SER A 43 -12.79 -10.78 1.76
N ILE A 44 -12.93 -9.96 0.71
CA ILE A 44 -14.19 -9.76 0.01
C ILE A 44 -14.57 -11.04 -0.73
N LEU A 45 -13.63 -11.66 -1.45
CA LEU A 45 -13.84 -12.94 -2.10
C LEU A 45 -14.26 -14.01 -1.07
N GLY A 46 -13.54 -14.14 0.05
CA GLY A 46 -13.88 -15.08 1.12
C GLY A 46 -15.29 -14.85 1.68
N ALA A 47 -15.67 -13.61 1.92
CA ALA A 47 -17.02 -13.25 2.38
C ALA A 47 -18.11 -13.61 1.34
N THR A 48 -17.85 -13.36 0.06
CA THR A 48 -18.80 -13.74 -1.01
C THR A 48 -18.97 -15.25 -1.13
N TYR A 49 -17.88 -16.03 -1.07
CA TYR A 49 -17.92 -17.49 -1.10
C TYR A 49 -18.63 -18.07 0.13
N LEU A 50 -18.36 -17.54 1.31
CA LEU A 50 -19.02 -17.96 2.55
C LEU A 50 -20.53 -17.71 2.47
N ALA A 51 -20.93 -16.53 2.00
CA ALA A 51 -22.34 -16.20 1.89
C ALA A 51 -23.08 -17.03 0.83
N ALA A 52 -22.41 -17.36 -0.29
CA ALA A 52 -22.94 -18.28 -1.29
C ALA A 52 -23.12 -19.69 -0.71
N GLY A 53 -22.12 -20.21 0.02
CA GLY A 53 -22.20 -21.55 0.65
C GLY A 53 -23.25 -21.65 1.77
N LEU A 54 -23.60 -20.54 2.41
CA LEU A 54 -24.62 -20.46 3.45
C LEU A 54 -26.03 -20.17 2.91
N ASN A 55 -26.23 -20.09 1.59
CA ASN A 55 -27.49 -19.68 0.95
C ASN A 55 -28.09 -18.40 1.57
N LEU A 56 -27.24 -17.43 1.90
CA LEU A 56 -27.69 -16.16 2.46
C LEU A 56 -28.28 -15.31 1.32
N ASP A 57 -29.61 -15.32 1.21
CA ASP A 57 -30.40 -14.59 0.19
C ASP A 57 -30.40 -13.05 0.33
N LYS A 58 -29.33 -12.43 0.86
CA LYS A 58 -29.29 -10.97 1.02
C LYS A 58 -27.95 -10.37 0.58
N PRO A 59 -27.94 -9.45 -0.43
CA PRO A 59 -26.76 -8.63 -0.73
C PRO A 59 -26.32 -7.81 0.49
N VAL A 60 -27.25 -7.53 1.41
CA VAL A 60 -26.96 -6.87 2.69
C VAL A 60 -26.06 -7.72 3.59
N ALA A 61 -26.29 -9.04 3.71
CA ALA A 61 -25.48 -9.90 4.56
C ALA A 61 -24.04 -10.03 4.02
N VAL A 62 -23.89 -10.18 2.70
CA VAL A 62 -22.59 -10.16 2.01
C VAL A 62 -21.87 -8.84 2.25
N GLY A 63 -22.59 -7.71 2.09
CA GLY A 63 -22.05 -6.37 2.31
C GLY A 63 -21.56 -6.18 3.75
N VAL A 64 -22.38 -6.55 4.74
CA VAL A 64 -22.03 -6.43 6.16
C VAL A 64 -20.80 -7.28 6.49
N ILE A 65 -20.78 -8.57 6.13
CA ILE A 65 -19.63 -9.44 6.42
C ILE A 65 -18.35 -8.92 5.75
N SER A 66 -18.45 -8.52 4.47
CA SER A 66 -17.31 -8.00 3.72
C SER A 66 -16.76 -6.72 4.34
N VAL A 67 -17.63 -5.78 4.71
CA VAL A 67 -17.24 -4.52 5.36
C VAL A 67 -16.64 -4.79 6.74
N THR A 68 -17.25 -5.66 7.55
CA THR A 68 -16.75 -5.99 8.90
C THR A 68 -15.37 -6.64 8.84
N ILE A 69 -15.16 -7.65 8.00
CA ILE A 69 -13.83 -8.29 7.86
C ILE A 69 -12.81 -7.29 7.32
N SER A 70 -13.20 -6.47 6.33
CA SER A 70 -12.32 -5.47 5.75
C SER A 70 -11.90 -4.42 6.78
N ALA A 71 -12.84 -3.91 7.58
CA ALA A 71 -12.57 -2.88 8.57
C ALA A 71 -11.71 -3.39 9.73
N ILE A 72 -11.94 -4.62 10.20
CA ILE A 72 -11.23 -5.19 11.36
C ILE A 72 -9.84 -5.70 10.98
N PHE A 73 -9.69 -6.32 9.80
CA PHE A 73 -8.46 -7.03 9.45
C PHE A 73 -7.74 -6.40 8.26
N ALA A 74 -8.41 -6.30 7.11
CA ALA A 74 -7.73 -5.92 5.87
C ALA A 74 -7.22 -4.47 5.88
N MET A 75 -8.01 -3.53 6.38
CA MET A 75 -7.61 -2.12 6.45
C MET A 75 -6.41 -1.90 7.39
N PRO A 76 -6.40 -2.40 8.63
CA PRO A 76 -5.21 -2.31 9.49
C PRO A 76 -3.96 -2.95 8.87
N ILE A 77 -4.09 -4.12 8.26
CA ILE A 77 -2.96 -4.80 7.59
C ILE A 77 -2.46 -3.97 6.41
N MET A 78 -3.36 -3.38 5.63
CA MET A 78 -3.02 -2.50 4.52
C MET A 78 -2.30 -1.25 5.01
N PHE A 79 -2.79 -0.57 6.05
CA PHE A 79 -2.09 0.58 6.66
C PHE A 79 -0.70 0.20 7.16
N TYR A 80 -0.57 -0.95 7.83
CA TYR A 80 0.72 -1.47 8.26
C TYR A 80 1.66 -1.72 7.05
N ALA A 81 1.15 -2.31 5.97
CA ALA A 81 1.91 -2.54 4.74
C ALA A 81 2.38 -1.24 4.08
N MET A 82 1.56 -0.20 4.10
CA MET A 82 1.88 1.13 3.58
C MET A 82 3.01 1.78 4.40
N LEU A 83 2.91 1.76 5.73
CA LEU A 83 3.95 2.28 6.63
C LEU A 83 5.27 1.52 6.46
N ARG A 84 5.18 0.19 6.38
CA ARG A 84 6.31 -0.70 6.17
C ARG A 84 7.03 -0.43 4.85
N LEU A 85 6.27 -0.29 3.76
CA LEU A 85 6.83 0.03 2.45
C LEU A 85 7.46 1.43 2.44
N ASN A 86 6.82 2.42 3.07
CA ASN A 86 7.39 3.77 3.20
C ASN A 86 8.76 3.73 3.89
N ALA A 87 8.87 3.03 5.01
CA ALA A 87 10.13 2.89 5.73
C ALA A 87 11.19 2.14 4.91
N ALA A 88 10.80 1.09 4.18
CA ALA A 88 11.70 0.36 3.30
C ALA A 88 12.24 1.24 2.16
N VAL A 89 11.40 2.09 1.58
CA VAL A 89 11.81 3.07 0.56
C VAL A 89 12.80 4.06 1.16
N LEU A 90 12.47 4.68 2.30
CA LEU A 90 13.36 5.64 2.96
C LEU A 90 14.72 5.02 3.31
N ALA A 91 14.73 3.80 3.85
CA ALA A 91 15.96 3.07 4.15
C ALA A 91 16.76 2.75 2.89
N ARG A 92 16.10 2.48 1.76
CA ARG A 92 16.77 2.26 0.47
C ARG A 92 17.32 3.54 -0.12
N GLU A 93 16.57 4.64 -0.03
CA GLU A 93 17.01 5.94 -0.52
C GLU A 93 18.26 6.43 0.22
N ARG A 94 18.34 6.20 1.55
CA ARG A 94 19.54 6.46 2.36
C ARG A 94 20.75 5.66 1.88
N ALA A 95 20.54 4.42 1.44
CA ALA A 95 21.59 3.57 0.88
C ALA A 95 22.20 4.17 -0.40
N TYR A 96 21.37 4.82 -1.22
CA TYR A 96 21.74 5.33 -2.53
C TYR A 96 22.30 6.76 -2.47
N LEU A 97 21.69 7.62 -1.66
CA LEU A 97 22.04 9.05 -1.61
C LEU A 97 23.17 9.39 -0.64
N ARG A 98 23.64 8.42 0.17
CA ARG A 98 24.72 8.52 1.19
C ARG A 98 24.63 9.67 2.21
N GLU A 99 23.74 10.66 2.11
CA GLU A 99 23.78 11.84 2.97
C GLU A 99 22.41 12.45 3.33
N GLN A 100 22.43 13.16 4.45
CA GLN A 100 21.38 13.78 5.28
C GLN A 100 20.44 14.78 4.57
N ASN A 101 20.58 15.00 3.26
CA ASN A 101 19.82 16.03 2.52
C ASN A 101 18.48 15.56 1.95
N GLN A 102 18.00 14.38 2.36
CA GLN A 102 16.64 13.97 1.99
C GLN A 102 15.60 14.87 2.68
N THR A 103 14.87 15.63 1.87
CA THR A 103 13.70 16.38 2.35
C THR A 103 12.60 15.39 2.73
N ILE A 104 12.46 15.14 4.03
CA ILE A 104 11.36 14.36 4.59
C ILE A 104 10.26 15.35 5.00
N HIS A 105 9.10 15.22 4.38
CA HIS A 105 7.93 15.99 4.76
C HIS A 105 7.15 15.26 5.85
N ALA A 106 6.66 16.01 6.84
CA ALA A 106 5.72 15.47 7.81
C ALA A 106 4.42 15.01 7.13
N ALA A 107 3.65 14.18 7.84
CA ALA A 107 2.32 13.78 7.39
C ALA A 107 1.46 15.02 7.11
N GLN A 108 0.67 14.95 6.05
CA GLN A 108 -0.20 16.03 5.57
C GLN A 108 0.51 17.35 5.17
N GLN A 109 1.85 17.35 5.09
CA GLN A 109 2.65 18.51 4.66
C GLN A 109 3.39 18.23 3.34
N GLY A 110 4.02 19.26 2.75
CA GLY A 110 4.83 19.14 1.54
C GLY A 110 4.14 19.61 0.24
N PRO A 111 4.52 19.05 -0.93
CA PRO A 111 3.99 19.45 -2.24
C PRO A 111 2.47 19.30 -2.32
N ILE A 112 1.79 20.21 -3.03
CA ILE A 112 0.32 20.32 -3.06
C ILE A 112 -0.36 18.96 -3.32
N TRP A 113 0.13 18.20 -4.30
CA TRP A 113 -0.41 16.89 -4.68
C TRP A 113 -0.21 15.80 -3.62
N LEU A 114 0.70 15.99 -2.67
CA LEU A 114 1.00 15.03 -1.60
C LEU A 114 0.58 15.51 -0.22
N ARG A 115 0.05 16.73 -0.05
CA ARG A 115 -0.43 17.26 1.25
C ARG A 115 -1.53 16.43 1.91
N ARG A 116 -2.13 15.46 1.20
CA ARG A 116 -3.12 14.54 1.77
C ARG A 116 -2.54 13.19 2.18
N SER A 117 -1.24 12.96 2.00
CA SER A 117 -0.61 11.70 2.41
C SER A 117 -0.53 11.63 3.94
N PHE A 118 -1.08 10.55 4.49
CA PHE A 118 -1.07 10.19 5.91
C PHE A 118 0.29 9.70 6.40
N VAL A 119 1.21 9.41 5.47
CA VAL A 119 2.56 8.95 5.80
C VAL A 119 3.56 10.10 5.65
N ALA A 120 4.50 10.21 6.61
CA ALA A 120 5.65 11.10 6.55
C ALA A 120 6.77 10.46 5.71
N GLY A 121 7.46 11.26 4.89
CA GLY A 121 8.47 10.71 4.00
C GLY A 121 8.91 11.64 2.88
N SER A 122 9.76 11.10 2.01
CA SER A 122 10.17 11.74 0.76
C SER A 122 9.01 11.67 -0.25
N VAL A 123 9.10 12.45 -1.34
CA VAL A 123 8.12 12.37 -2.44
C VAL A 123 7.99 10.94 -2.97
N LYS A 124 9.12 10.24 -3.17
CA LYS A 124 9.14 8.87 -3.70
C LYS A 124 8.56 7.88 -2.70
N SER A 125 8.92 7.99 -1.41
CA SER A 125 8.42 7.07 -0.38
C SER A 125 6.91 7.21 -0.19
N ARG A 126 6.37 8.42 -0.29
CA ARG A 126 4.93 8.70 -0.19
C ARG A 126 4.13 8.23 -1.40
N ILE A 127 4.71 8.30 -2.60
CA ILE A 127 4.09 7.73 -3.81
C ILE A 127 4.04 6.21 -3.69
N LEU A 128 5.16 5.57 -3.32
CA LEU A 128 5.23 4.12 -3.30
C LEU A 128 4.51 3.51 -2.09
N SER A 129 4.38 4.23 -0.99
CA SER A 129 3.61 3.76 0.17
C SER A 129 2.14 3.53 -0.14
N ALA A 130 1.59 4.14 -1.20
CA ALA A 130 0.23 3.90 -1.65
C ALA A 130 0.04 2.55 -2.38
N LEU A 131 1.12 1.84 -2.72
CA LEU A 131 1.06 0.60 -3.51
C LEU A 131 0.17 -0.49 -2.95
N PRO A 132 0.23 -0.83 -1.64
CA PRO A 132 -0.68 -1.82 -1.08
C PRO A 132 -2.15 -1.43 -1.25
N GLY A 133 -2.46 -0.14 -1.09
CA GLY A 133 -3.80 0.41 -1.32
C GLY A 133 -4.24 0.28 -2.78
N PHE A 134 -3.38 0.67 -3.72
CA PHE A 134 -3.68 0.54 -5.15
C PHE A 134 -3.84 -0.91 -5.60
N VAL A 135 -3.04 -1.83 -5.08
CA VAL A 135 -3.19 -3.27 -5.33
C VAL A 135 -4.52 -3.77 -4.76
N GLY A 136 -4.83 -3.45 -3.50
CA GLY A 136 -6.05 -3.92 -2.84
C GLY A 136 -7.32 -3.40 -3.49
N PHE A 137 -7.47 -2.08 -3.59
CA PHE A 137 -8.64 -1.46 -4.22
C PHE A 137 -8.67 -1.67 -5.73
N GLY A 138 -7.52 -1.63 -6.41
CA GLY A 138 -7.44 -1.86 -7.85
C GLY A 138 -7.98 -3.23 -8.24
N PHE A 139 -7.65 -4.28 -7.50
CA PHE A 139 -8.23 -5.62 -7.73
C PHE A 139 -9.75 -5.64 -7.55
N ILE A 140 -10.28 -4.95 -6.54
CA ILE A 140 -11.73 -4.86 -6.29
C ILE A 140 -12.45 -4.13 -7.42
N PHE A 141 -11.81 -3.18 -8.10
CA PHE A 141 -12.41 -2.48 -9.24
C PHE A 141 -12.23 -3.23 -10.56
N VAL A 142 -11.07 -3.86 -10.79
CA VAL A 142 -10.77 -4.58 -12.04
C VAL A 142 -11.53 -5.90 -12.13
N TRP A 143 -11.60 -6.67 -11.04
CA TRP A 143 -12.19 -8.01 -11.05
C TRP A 143 -13.67 -8.03 -11.46
N PRO A 144 -14.59 -7.28 -10.80
CA PRO A 144 -16.00 -7.26 -11.19
C PRO A 144 -16.22 -6.61 -12.56
N ALA A 145 -15.39 -5.64 -12.93
CA ALA A 145 -15.51 -4.93 -14.21
C ALA A 145 -15.01 -5.74 -15.42
N SER A 146 -14.13 -6.72 -15.22
CA SER A 146 -13.76 -7.67 -16.28
C SER A 146 -14.89 -8.67 -16.57
N MET A 147 -15.79 -8.88 -15.60
CA MET A 147 -16.92 -9.81 -15.71
C MET A 147 -18.24 -9.12 -16.08
N LEU A 148 -18.32 -7.81 -15.92
CA LEU A 148 -19.50 -7.00 -16.21
C LEU A 148 -19.05 -5.87 -17.15
N ASN A 149 -19.62 -5.73 -18.35
CA ASN A 149 -19.36 -4.61 -19.28
C ASN A 149 -19.51 -3.26 -18.57
N SER A 150 -18.45 -2.81 -17.92
CA SER A 150 -18.55 -1.88 -16.80
C SER A 150 -18.43 -0.46 -17.30
N PRO A 151 -19.35 0.45 -16.89
CA PRO A 151 -19.24 1.87 -17.21
C PRO A 151 -18.01 2.52 -16.56
N PHE A 152 -17.28 1.80 -15.70
CA PHE A 152 -16.13 2.32 -14.96
C PHE A 152 -14.78 2.15 -15.66
N THR A 153 -14.76 1.83 -16.97
CA THR A 153 -13.53 1.64 -17.77
C THR A 153 -12.49 2.77 -17.58
N GLY A 154 -12.93 4.02 -17.46
CA GLY A 154 -12.03 5.16 -17.20
C GLY A 154 -11.28 5.07 -15.87
N LEU A 155 -11.89 4.54 -14.81
CA LEU A 155 -11.22 4.33 -13.52
C LEU A 155 -10.13 3.27 -13.60
N HIS A 156 -10.30 2.23 -14.44
CA HIS A 156 -9.27 1.20 -14.64
C HIS A 156 -8.01 1.77 -15.28
N LEU A 157 -8.16 2.67 -16.25
CA LEU A 157 -7.03 3.37 -16.87
C LEU A 157 -6.27 4.21 -15.84
N VAL A 158 -6.99 4.95 -14.98
CA VAL A 158 -6.37 5.76 -13.91
C VAL A 158 -5.60 4.87 -12.92
N VAL A 159 -6.22 3.79 -12.45
CA VAL A 159 -5.56 2.84 -11.52
C VAL A 159 -4.33 2.19 -12.16
N SER A 160 -4.44 1.78 -13.43
CA SER A 160 -3.33 1.18 -14.18
C SER A 160 -2.16 2.15 -14.36
N LEU A 161 -2.46 3.41 -14.70
CA LEU A 161 -1.44 4.45 -14.83
C LEU A 161 -0.72 4.70 -13.50
N LEU A 162 -1.46 4.74 -12.39
CA LEU A 162 -0.89 4.92 -11.05
C LEU A 162 0.01 3.73 -10.66
N LEU A 163 -0.35 2.50 -11.03
CA LEU A 163 0.50 1.33 -10.83
C LEU A 163 1.78 1.41 -11.67
N VAL A 164 1.70 1.89 -12.92
CA VAL A 164 2.88 2.12 -13.76
C VAL A 164 3.82 3.15 -13.14
N VAL A 165 3.30 4.29 -12.68
CA VAL A 165 4.10 5.32 -12.00
C VAL A 165 4.81 4.74 -10.78
N GLN A 166 4.11 3.95 -9.97
CA GLN A 166 4.70 3.29 -8.80
C GLN A 166 5.76 2.26 -9.19
N GLY A 167 5.54 1.50 -10.26
CA GLY A 167 6.53 0.58 -10.82
C GLY A 167 7.80 1.30 -11.25
N LEU A 168 7.69 2.44 -11.93
CA LEU A 168 8.83 3.26 -12.34
C LEU A 168 9.61 3.80 -11.12
N VAL A 169 8.91 4.26 -10.08
CA VAL A 169 9.55 4.69 -8.83
C VAL A 169 10.28 3.53 -8.15
N ALA A 170 9.67 2.33 -8.09
CA ALA A 170 10.30 1.14 -7.52
C ALA A 170 11.54 0.71 -8.31
N ILE A 171 11.50 0.71 -9.64
CA ILE A 171 12.66 0.41 -10.50
C ILE A 171 13.81 1.37 -10.21
N GLY A 172 13.52 2.67 -10.04
CA GLY A 172 14.52 3.66 -9.68
C GLY A 172 15.24 3.37 -8.36
N LEU A 173 14.59 2.67 -7.42
CA LEU A 173 15.15 2.27 -6.12
C LEU A 173 15.91 0.93 -6.18
N LEU A 174 15.67 0.12 -7.22
CA LEU A 174 16.37 -1.13 -7.46
C LEU A 174 17.70 -0.97 -8.20
N ARG A 175 17.88 0.18 -8.89
CA ARG A 175 19.18 0.59 -9.44
C ARG A 175 20.17 0.94 -8.32
#